data_AF-A0A8S3JTW5-F1
#
_entry.id   AF-A0A8S3JTW5-F1
#
_cell.length_a   1.000
_cell.length_b   1.000
_cell.length_c   1.000
_cell.angle_alpha   90.00
_cell.angle_beta   90.00
_cell.angle_gamma   90.00
#
_symmetry.space_group_name_H-M   'P 1'
#
loop_
_entity.id
_entity.type
_entity.pdbx_description
1 polymer ?
#
loop_
_entity_poly.entity_id
_entity_poly.type
_entity_poly.pdbx_seq_one_letter_code
_entity_poly.pdbx_strand_id
1 'polypeptide(L)'
;IMQQSDPDMIVCYDMKLSLYYLIKRAKLKYNLDLLMKLSRIPEPQDNTTRSRSHMAANGDNLPIIIGRIVLDLWRILRSEITLNIYTFENAMYHVLHERVPHYDISLISKWFIDEGLNPSFGLRDFVTLLDYGWMHSVGNFRLMYELDLINKTSEFARIYGIEFYHVR
;
A
#
# COMPACT_ATOMS: atom_id res chain seq x y z
N ILE A 1 4.02 -11.34 12.14
CA ILE A 1 4.65 -10.31 11.26
C ILE A 1 4.25 -8.91 11.69
N MET A 2 3.07 -8.37 11.31
CA MET A 2 2.73 -6.96 11.64
C MET A 2 2.82 -6.62 13.15
N GLN A 3 2.35 -7.49 14.04
CA GLN A 3 2.48 -7.29 15.49
C GLN A 3 3.92 -7.46 16.02
N GLN A 4 4.78 -8.20 15.31
CA GLN A 4 6.17 -8.42 15.70
C GLN A 4 7.08 -7.30 15.21
N SER A 5 6.85 -6.82 13.99
CA SER A 5 7.62 -5.73 13.36
C SER A 5 7.13 -4.34 13.79
N ASP A 6 5.89 -4.25 14.26
CA ASP A 6 5.19 -3.03 14.70
C ASP A 6 5.50 -1.75 13.89
N PRO A 7 5.23 -1.72 12.56
CA PRO A 7 5.58 -0.58 11.72
C PRO A 7 4.69 0.65 12.00
N ASP A 8 5.29 1.83 12.17
CA ASP A 8 4.53 3.07 12.35
C ASP A 8 3.76 3.51 11.09
N MET A 9 4.31 3.19 9.91
CA MET A 9 3.75 3.59 8.62
C MET A 9 3.50 2.38 7.71
N ILE A 10 2.35 2.38 7.04
CA ILE A 10 1.98 1.42 6.01
C ILE A 10 1.86 2.17 4.69
N VAL A 11 2.60 1.71 3.69
CA VAL A 11 2.70 2.36 2.38
C VAL A 11 2.23 1.39 1.31
N CYS A 12 1.44 1.90 0.37
CA CYS A 12 1.06 1.18 -0.84
C CYS A 12 1.11 2.12 -2.05
N TYR A 13 1.46 1.60 -3.22
CA TYR A 13 1.39 2.42 -4.44
C TYR A 13 -0.03 2.86 -4.74
N ASP A 14 -0.95 1.89 -4.83
CA ASP A 14 -2.39 2.08 -4.94
C ASP A 14 -3.08 1.29 -3.82
N MET A 15 -3.60 2.02 -2.84
CA MET A 15 -4.22 1.44 -1.66
C MET A 15 -5.52 0.68 -1.93
N LYS A 16 -6.26 1.06 -2.99
CA LYS A 16 -7.54 0.41 -3.34
C LYS A 16 -7.29 -1.01 -3.85
N LEU A 17 -6.25 -1.19 -4.66
CA LEU A 17 -5.89 -2.48 -5.23
C LEU A 17 -5.18 -3.41 -4.24
N SER A 18 -4.49 -2.87 -3.22
CA SER A 18 -3.73 -3.66 -2.25
C SER A 18 -4.49 -3.87 -0.93
N LEU A 19 -4.39 -2.92 -0.01
CA LEU A 19 -4.84 -3.03 1.37
C LEU A 19 -6.37 -3.14 1.44
N TYR A 20 -7.08 -2.37 0.63
CA TYR A 20 -8.53 -2.36 0.65
C TYR A 20 -9.12 -3.68 0.13
N TYR A 21 -8.52 -4.23 -0.93
CA TYR A 21 -8.83 -5.56 -1.43
C TYR A 21 -8.63 -6.63 -0.33
N LEU A 22 -7.50 -6.55 0.39
CA LEU A 22 -7.19 -7.48 1.48
C LEU A 22 -8.21 -7.40 2.62
N ILE A 23 -8.57 -6.18 3.06
CA ILE A 23 -9.57 -5.95 4.12
C ILE A 23 -10.92 -6.52 3.70
N LYS A 24 -11.38 -6.22 2.48
CA LYS A 24 -12.65 -6.74 1.95
C LYS A 24 -12.66 -8.26 1.89
N ARG A 25 -11.59 -8.87 1.38
CA ARG A 25 -11.47 -10.33 1.26
C ARG A 25 -11.44 -11.01 2.63
N ALA A 26 -10.73 -10.44 3.60
CA ALA A 26 -10.69 -10.93 4.97
C ALA A 26 -12.08 -10.95 5.63
N LYS A 27 -12.84 -9.86 5.46
CA LYS A 27 -14.21 -9.75 5.98
C LYS A 27 -15.16 -10.73 5.31
N LEU A 28 -15.14 -10.81 3.97
CA LEU A 28 -16.08 -11.65 3.22
C LEU A 28 -15.83 -13.16 3.39
N LYS A 29 -14.57 -13.60 3.32
CA LYS A 29 -14.23 -15.02 3.32
C LYS A 29 -14.01 -15.59 4.72
N TYR A 30 -13.47 -14.79 5.63
CA TYR A 30 -13.02 -15.26 6.95
C TYR A 30 -13.75 -14.58 8.11
N ASN A 31 -14.74 -13.71 7.84
CA ASN A 31 -15.42 -12.88 8.84
C ASN A 31 -14.46 -12.17 9.79
N LEU A 32 -13.31 -11.75 9.25
CA LEU A 32 -12.20 -11.19 10.01
C LEU A 32 -12.16 -9.68 9.83
N ASP A 33 -12.30 -8.93 10.93
CA ASP A 33 -12.06 -7.49 10.93
C ASP A 33 -10.55 -7.21 10.92
N LEU A 34 -9.97 -7.14 9.72
CA LEU A 34 -8.54 -6.94 9.54
C LEU A 34 -8.08 -5.56 10.02
N LEU A 35 -8.92 -4.52 9.91
CA LEU A 35 -8.59 -3.17 10.39
C LEU A 35 -8.34 -3.18 11.89
N MET A 36 -9.20 -3.90 12.63
CA MET A 36 -9.03 -4.08 14.07
C MET A 36 -7.78 -4.89 14.43
N LYS A 37 -7.41 -5.89 13.63
CA LYS A 37 -6.19 -6.67 13.87
C LYS A 37 -4.90 -5.92 13.53
N LEU A 38 -4.97 -5.00 12.57
CA LEU A 38 -3.83 -4.15 12.19
C LEU A 38 -3.65 -2.95 13.14
N SER A 39 -4.73 -2.53 13.81
CA SER A 39 -4.70 -1.51 14.85
C SER A 39 -3.72 -1.87 15.97
N ARG A 40 -3.04 -0.85 16.53
CA ARG A 40 -2.27 -1.00 17.78
C ARG A 40 -3.16 -1.13 19.01
N ILE A 41 -4.43 -0.77 18.89
CA ILE A 41 -5.42 -0.90 19.96
C ILE A 41 -6.25 -2.17 19.71
N PRO A 42 -6.15 -3.19 20.60
CA PRO A 42 -6.81 -4.48 20.43
C PRO A 42 -8.33 -4.43 20.66
N GLU A 43 -8.83 -3.47 21.44
CA GLU A 43 -10.27 -3.28 21.68
C GLU A 43 -10.65 -1.80 21.53
N PRO A 44 -11.57 -1.46 20.60
CA PRO A 44 -12.10 -0.12 20.52
C PRO A 44 -13.06 0.08 21.69
N GLN A 45 -12.72 1.00 22.59
CA GLN A 45 -13.54 1.34 23.75
C GLN A 45 -14.90 1.93 23.34
N ASP A 46 -14.99 2.53 22.14
CA ASP A 46 -16.20 3.18 21.63
C ASP A 46 -16.64 2.67 20.25
N ASN A 47 -17.95 2.48 20.06
CA ASN A 47 -18.55 2.16 18.76
C ASN A 47 -18.28 3.24 17.68
N THR A 48 -17.98 4.47 18.08
CA THR A 48 -17.65 5.59 17.19
C THR A 48 -16.30 5.40 16.48
N THR A 49 -15.29 4.86 17.18
CA THR A 49 -13.96 4.56 16.60
C THR A 49 -14.03 3.44 15.59
N ARG A 50 -14.79 2.36 15.88
CA ARG A 50 -15.13 1.33 14.89
C ARG A 50 -15.84 1.93 13.68
N SER A 51 -16.83 2.81 13.91
CA SER A 51 -17.58 3.43 12.82
C SER A 51 -16.70 4.29 11.92
N ARG A 52 -15.76 5.08 12.47
CA ARG A 52 -14.82 5.89 11.66
C ARG A 52 -13.88 5.04 10.81
N SER A 53 -13.30 3.97 11.36
CA SER A 53 -12.42 3.07 10.60
C SER A 53 -13.19 2.36 9.47
N HIS A 54 -14.45 1.96 9.72
CA HIS A 54 -15.31 1.30 8.72
C HIS A 54 -15.91 2.28 7.71
N MET A 55 -16.25 3.52 8.09
CA MET A 55 -16.74 4.57 7.17
C MET A 55 -15.63 5.04 6.21
N ALA A 56 -14.39 5.18 6.69
CA ALA A 56 -13.26 5.51 5.83
C ALA A 56 -12.95 4.39 4.81
N ALA A 57 -13.33 3.15 5.13
CA ALA A 57 -13.24 1.99 4.26
C ALA A 57 -14.44 1.84 3.30
N ASN A 58 -15.24 2.88 3.02
CA ASN A 58 -16.39 2.78 2.09
C ASN A 58 -16.14 3.33 0.67
N GLY A 59 -14.90 3.70 0.32
CA GLY A 59 -14.50 3.70 -1.10
C GLY A 59 -13.61 4.84 -1.56
N ASP A 60 -13.71 6.03 -0.96
CA ASP A 60 -12.95 7.21 -1.42
C ASP A 60 -11.85 7.66 -0.47
N ASN A 61 -12.06 7.46 0.84
CA ASN A 61 -11.10 7.83 1.87
C ASN A 61 -10.08 6.71 2.13
N LEU A 62 -8.93 7.09 2.69
CA LEU A 62 -7.92 6.13 3.11
C LEU A 62 -8.43 5.34 4.32
N PRO A 63 -8.22 4.01 4.38
CA PRO A 63 -8.54 3.24 5.57
C PRO A 63 -7.76 3.78 6.77
N ILE A 64 -8.47 4.07 7.85
CA ILE A 64 -7.86 4.53 9.09
C ILE A 64 -7.52 3.31 9.93
N ILE A 65 -6.22 3.11 10.20
CA ILE A 65 -5.71 2.09 11.11
C ILE A 65 -5.24 2.81 12.37
N ILE A 66 -5.89 2.54 13.50
CA ILE A 66 -5.60 3.27 14.74
C ILE A 66 -4.16 2.98 15.19
N GLY A 67 -3.41 4.06 15.45
CA GLY A 67 -2.01 4.00 15.87
C GLY A 67 -1.01 3.76 14.74
N ARG A 68 -1.43 3.75 13.47
CA ARG A 68 -0.55 3.64 12.30
C ARG A 68 -0.88 4.69 11.25
N ILE A 69 0.13 5.20 10.58
CA ILE A 69 -0.02 6.14 9.47
C ILE A 69 -0.15 5.32 8.18
N VAL A 70 -1.13 5.65 7.35
CA VAL A 70 -1.44 4.92 6.13
C VAL A 70 -1.26 5.86 4.94
N LEU A 71 -0.32 5.53 4.04
CA LEU A 71 0.10 6.39 2.94
C LEU A 71 -0.21 5.76 1.58
N ASP A 72 -0.94 6.50 0.75
CA ASP A 72 -1.28 6.12 -0.63
C ASP A 72 -0.38 6.88 -1.60
N LEU A 73 0.65 6.18 -2.09
CA LEU A 73 1.79 6.83 -2.72
C LEU A 73 1.41 7.51 -4.03
N TRP A 74 0.55 6.93 -4.86
CA TRP A 74 0.12 7.59 -6.11
C TRP A 74 -0.64 8.89 -5.84
N ARG A 75 -1.38 9.01 -4.72
CA ARG A 75 -2.03 10.27 -4.31
C ARG A 75 -1.00 11.32 -3.93
N ILE A 76 0.02 10.91 -3.17
CA ILE A 76 1.11 11.80 -2.77
C ILE A 76 1.90 12.23 -4.01
N LEU A 77 2.21 11.32 -4.93
CA LEU A 77 2.92 11.65 -6.17
C LEU A 77 2.17 12.68 -7.01
N ARG A 78 0.83 12.67 -7.03
CA ARG A 78 0.04 13.69 -7.73
C ARG A 78 0.23 15.10 -7.21
N SER A 79 0.57 15.29 -5.94
CA SER A 79 0.88 16.62 -5.40
C SER A 79 2.37 16.97 -5.48
N GLU A 80 3.25 15.98 -5.61
CA GLU A 80 4.71 16.18 -5.59
C GLU A 80 5.33 16.33 -6.98
N ILE A 81 4.79 15.65 -8.00
CA ILE A 81 5.33 15.66 -9.37
C ILE A 81 4.21 15.77 -10.40
N THR A 82 4.47 16.45 -11.52
CA THR A 82 3.52 16.60 -12.62
C THR A 82 3.75 15.53 -13.68
N LEU A 83 2.96 14.45 -13.64
CA LEU A 83 2.95 13.40 -14.65
C LEU A 83 1.63 13.40 -15.45
N ASN A 84 1.69 12.97 -16.71
CA ASN A 84 0.49 12.73 -17.52
C ASN A 84 -0.28 11.48 -17.04
N ILE A 85 0.46 10.45 -16.63
CA ILE A 85 -0.06 9.15 -16.20
C ILE A 85 0.69 8.74 -14.93
N TYR A 86 -0.04 8.39 -13.87
CA TYR A 86 0.53 8.04 -12.55
C TYR A 86 0.58 6.52 -12.31
N THR A 87 0.86 5.73 -13.35
CA THR A 87 1.15 4.30 -13.16
C THR A 87 2.49 4.14 -12.44
N PHE A 88 2.65 3.05 -11.70
CA PHE A 88 3.87 2.76 -10.96
C PHE A 88 5.10 2.80 -11.85
N GLU A 89 5.01 2.18 -13.03
CA GLU A 89 6.11 2.09 -13.98
C GLU A 89 6.52 3.46 -14.51
N ASN A 90 5.54 4.35 -14.74
CA ASN A 90 5.82 5.70 -15.19
C ASN A 90 6.43 6.56 -14.07
N ALA A 91 5.95 6.41 -12.84
CA ALA A 91 6.55 7.08 -11.68
C ALA A 91 8.00 6.63 -11.44
N MET A 92 8.28 5.32 -11.50
CA MET A 92 9.64 4.76 -11.40
C MET A 92 10.56 5.36 -12.47
N TYR A 93 10.10 5.47 -13.71
CA TYR A 93 10.90 6.03 -14.80
C TYR A 93 11.18 7.52 -14.62
N HIS A 94 10.19 8.31 -14.20
CA HIS A 94 10.35 9.76 -14.07
C HIS A 94 11.11 10.18 -12.80
N VAL A 95 10.99 9.43 -11.70
CA VAL A 95 11.63 9.75 -10.42
C VAL A 95 12.99 9.09 -10.29
N LEU A 96 13.10 7.80 -10.63
CA LEU A 96 14.33 7.00 -10.41
C LEU A 96 15.11 6.75 -11.71
N HIS A 97 14.61 7.18 -12.86
CA HIS A 97 15.21 6.91 -14.18
C HIS A 97 15.36 5.42 -14.52
N GLU A 98 14.49 4.58 -13.97
CA GLU A 98 14.50 3.13 -14.18
C GLU A 98 13.28 2.64 -14.95
N ARG A 99 13.50 1.70 -15.88
CA ARG A 99 12.42 1.02 -16.58
C ARG A 99 12.09 -0.28 -15.86
N VAL A 100 10.83 -0.42 -15.49
CA VAL A 100 10.29 -1.62 -14.85
C VAL A 100 9.24 -2.26 -15.76
N PRO A 101 9.13 -3.61 -15.80
CA PRO A 101 8.11 -4.29 -16.56
C PRO A 101 6.72 -4.03 -15.96
N HIS A 102 5.70 -4.00 -16.81
CA HIS A 102 4.30 -4.06 -16.44
C HIS A 102 3.74 -5.41 -16.88
N TYR A 103 3.08 -6.14 -15.98
CA TYR A 103 2.38 -7.38 -16.31
C TYR A 103 0.89 -7.22 -16.06
N ASP A 104 0.09 -7.72 -17.00
CA ASP A 104 -1.36 -7.74 -16.86
C ASP A 104 -1.78 -8.65 -15.70
N ILE A 105 -2.84 -8.25 -14.99
CA ILE A 105 -3.37 -8.98 -13.83
C ILE A 105 -3.81 -10.41 -14.22
N SER A 106 -4.32 -10.61 -15.43
CA SER A 106 -4.68 -11.93 -15.95
C SER A 106 -3.48 -12.86 -16.07
N LEU A 107 -2.34 -12.33 -16.53
CA LEU A 107 -1.08 -13.08 -16.65
C LEU A 107 -0.52 -13.41 -15.26
N ILE A 108 -0.50 -12.44 -14.35
CA ILE A 108 -0.12 -12.64 -12.95
C ILE A 108 -0.96 -13.73 -12.29
N SER A 109 -2.29 -13.70 -12.50
CA SER A 109 -3.21 -14.69 -11.96
C SER A 109 -2.95 -16.07 -12.55
N LYS A 110 -2.63 -16.15 -13.84
CA LYS A 110 -2.25 -17.39 -14.50
C LYS A 110 -0.98 -17.97 -13.89
N TRP A 111 0.08 -17.17 -13.72
CA TRP A 111 1.32 -17.62 -13.08
C TRP A 111 1.11 -18.11 -11.65
N PHE A 112 0.18 -17.50 -10.92
CA PHE A 112 -0.18 -17.94 -9.57
C PHE A 112 -1.02 -19.24 -9.54
N ILE A 113 -1.89 -19.47 -10.53
CA ILE A 113 -2.78 -20.65 -10.58
C ILE A 113 -2.07 -21.85 -11.22
N ASP A 114 -1.24 -21.62 -12.23
CA ASP A 114 -0.50 -22.67 -12.96
C ASP A 114 0.66 -23.25 -12.15
N GLU A 115 0.86 -22.78 -10.91
CA GLU A 115 1.75 -23.36 -9.90
C GLU A 115 1.34 -24.84 -9.67
N GLY A 116 1.99 -25.76 -10.40
CA GLY A 116 1.78 -27.21 -10.29
C GLY A 116 1.32 -27.95 -11.56
N LEU A 117 0.97 -27.25 -12.65
CA LEU A 117 0.52 -27.92 -13.89
C LEU A 117 1.66 -28.28 -14.85
N ASN A 118 2.78 -27.54 -14.84
CA ASN A 118 3.96 -27.84 -15.66
C ASN A 118 5.25 -27.65 -14.84
N PRO A 119 5.98 -28.73 -14.47
CA PRO A 119 7.10 -28.67 -13.55
C PRO A 119 8.31 -27.87 -14.07
N SER A 120 8.48 -27.72 -15.39
CA SER A 120 9.60 -26.95 -15.97
C SER A 120 9.29 -25.48 -16.23
N PHE A 121 8.02 -25.11 -16.45
CA PHE A 121 7.61 -23.73 -16.74
C PHE A 121 7.06 -22.99 -15.52
N GLY A 122 6.39 -23.69 -14.59
CA GLY A 122 5.75 -23.09 -13.41
C GLY A 122 6.74 -22.45 -12.43
N LEU A 123 7.92 -23.03 -12.23
CA LEU A 123 8.93 -22.48 -11.32
C LEU A 123 9.47 -21.11 -11.77
N ARG A 124 9.75 -20.95 -13.07
CA ARG A 124 10.29 -19.69 -13.59
C ARG A 124 9.25 -18.57 -13.53
N ASP A 125 8.02 -18.90 -13.89
CA ASP A 125 6.90 -17.95 -13.86
C ASP A 125 6.58 -17.52 -12.43
N PHE A 126 6.62 -18.44 -11.47
CA PHE A 126 6.45 -18.14 -10.05
C PHE A 126 7.58 -17.28 -9.48
N VAL A 127 8.84 -17.57 -9.81
CA VAL A 127 9.97 -16.70 -9.42
C VAL A 127 9.80 -15.30 -10.01
N THR A 128 9.39 -15.21 -11.27
CA THR A 128 9.11 -13.91 -11.92
C THR A 128 7.99 -13.14 -11.21
N LEU A 129 6.95 -13.84 -10.76
CA LEU A 129 5.87 -13.27 -9.96
C LEU A 129 6.38 -12.71 -8.62
N LEU A 130 7.21 -13.48 -7.91
CA LEU A 130 7.81 -13.04 -6.65
C LEU A 130 8.72 -11.82 -6.85
N ASP A 131 9.58 -11.85 -7.86
CA ASP A 131 10.46 -10.75 -8.22
C ASP A 131 9.66 -9.49 -8.57
N TYR A 132 8.54 -9.65 -9.27
CA TYR A 132 7.63 -8.55 -9.58
C TYR A 132 7.03 -7.93 -8.31
N GLY A 133 6.54 -8.75 -7.38
CA GLY A 133 6.01 -8.27 -6.10
C GLY A 133 7.07 -7.59 -5.23
N TRP A 134 8.29 -8.13 -5.23
CA TRP A 134 9.44 -7.54 -4.54
C TRP A 134 9.83 -6.19 -5.14
N MET A 135 9.92 -6.10 -6.47
CA MET A 135 10.22 -4.88 -7.20
C MET A 135 9.22 -3.76 -6.88
N HIS A 136 7.92 -4.07 -6.84
CA HIS A 136 6.90 -3.08 -6.44
C HIS A 136 7.07 -2.64 -4.99
N SER A 137 7.35 -3.57 -4.07
CA SER A 137 7.53 -3.28 -2.65
C SER A 137 8.73 -2.38 -2.38
N VAL A 138 9.88 -2.73 -2.98
CA VAL A 138 11.12 -1.94 -2.86
C VAL A 138 11.00 -0.62 -3.61
N GLY A 139 10.38 -0.61 -4.80
CA GLY A 139 10.17 0.60 -5.58
C GLY A 139 9.33 1.65 -4.84
N ASN A 140 8.30 1.24 -4.09
CA ASN A 140 7.54 2.16 -3.22
C ASN A 140 8.44 2.87 -2.21
N PHE A 141 9.31 2.12 -1.54
CA PHE A 141 10.26 2.68 -0.59
C PHE A 141 11.25 3.63 -1.26
N ARG A 142 11.79 3.25 -2.42
CA ARG A 142 12.76 4.07 -3.18
C ARG A 142 12.14 5.37 -3.68
N LEU A 143 10.92 5.33 -4.20
CA LEU A 143 10.17 6.52 -4.62
C LEU A 143 9.98 7.50 -3.46
N MET A 144 9.60 7.00 -2.27
CA MET A 144 9.45 7.85 -1.10
C MET A 144 10.76 8.46 -0.63
N TYR A 145 11.84 7.68 -0.70
CA TYR A 145 13.17 8.10 -0.29
C TYR A 145 13.73 9.19 -1.21
N GLU A 146 13.66 8.99 -2.54
CA GLU A 146 14.18 9.94 -3.52
C GLU A 146 13.46 11.30 -3.46
N LEU A 147 12.15 11.29 -3.20
CA LEU A 147 11.36 12.51 -3.08
C LEU A 147 11.43 13.14 -1.68
N ASP A 148 12.13 12.50 -0.74
CA ASP A 148 12.28 12.92 0.65
C ASP A 148 10.92 13.19 1.35
N LEU A 149 9.93 12.34 1.06
CA LEU A 149 8.53 12.61 1.43
C LEU A 149 8.35 12.69 2.96
N ILE A 150 9.01 11.82 3.71
CA ILE A 150 8.82 11.74 5.16
C ILE A 150 9.40 12.97 5.86
N ASN A 151 10.63 13.37 5.53
CA ASN A 151 11.27 14.51 6.18
C ASN A 151 10.55 15.81 5.84
N LYS A 152 10.23 16.05 4.56
CA LYS A 152 9.43 17.21 4.15
C LYS A 152 8.11 17.29 4.90
N THR A 153 7.36 16.18 4.94
CA THR A 153 6.07 16.14 5.64
C THR A 153 6.22 16.36 7.14
N SER A 154 7.27 15.80 7.76
CA SER A 154 7.55 15.97 9.19
C SER A 154 7.93 17.42 9.54
N GLU A 155 8.74 18.07 8.71
CA GLU A 155 9.10 19.48 8.89
C GLU A 155 7.86 20.38 8.72
N PHE A 156 7.02 20.14 7.71
CA PHE A 156 5.76 20.87 7.56
C PHE A 156 4.83 20.67 8.77
N ALA A 157 4.69 19.44 9.26
CA ALA A 157 3.91 19.16 10.47
C ALA A 157 4.41 19.98 11.67
N ARG A 158 5.74 20.04 11.85
CA ARG A 158 6.38 20.79 12.95
C ARG A 158 6.19 22.30 12.80
N ILE A 159 6.30 22.83 11.59
CA ILE A 159 6.13 24.26 11.29
C ILE A 159 4.68 24.69 11.49
N TYR A 160 3.72 23.90 11.00
CA TYR A 160 2.30 24.22 11.12
C TYR A 160 1.71 23.89 12.50
N GLY A 161 2.40 23.08 13.30
CA GLY A 161 1.89 22.62 14.60
C GLY A 161 0.69 21.68 14.47
N ILE A 162 0.61 20.93 13.35
CA ILE A 162 -0.45 19.96 13.08
C ILE A 162 0.12 18.54 13.05
N GLU A 163 -0.77 17.55 13.13
CA GLU A 163 -0.38 16.15 13.07
C GLU A 163 0.07 15.75 11.65
N PHE A 164 1.02 14.82 11.56
CA PHE A 164 1.62 14.38 10.30
C PHE A 164 0.59 13.98 9.23
N TYR A 165 -0.48 13.28 9.64
CA TYR A 165 -1.52 12.79 8.74
C TYR A 165 -2.47 13.90 8.22
N HIS A 166 -2.40 15.10 8.79
CA HIS A 166 -3.20 16.26 8.38
C HIS A 166 -2.45 17.22 7.46
N VAL A 167 -1.16 16.99 7.21
CA VAL A 167 -0.33 17.90 6.39
C VAL A 167 -0.74 17.89 4.91
N ARG A 168 -1.26 16.77 4.40
CA ARG A 168 -1.65 16.57 2.99
C ARG A 168 -2.93 15.76 2.86
#